data_AF-A0A4V3RAW1-F1
#
_entry.id   AF-A0A4V3RAW1-F1
#
_cell.length_a   1.000
_cell.length_b   1.000
_cell.length_c   1.000
_cell.angle_alpha   90.00
_cell.angle_beta   90.00
_cell.angle_gamma   90.00
#
_symmetry.space_group_name_H-M   'P 1'
#
loop_
_entity.id
_entity.type
_entity.pdbx_description
1 polymer ?
#
loop_
_entity_poly.entity_id
_entity_poly.type
_entity_poly.pdbx_seq_one_letter_code
_entity_poly.pdbx_strand_id
1 'polypeptide(L)'
;MKKIFPILAVALLALSTACGGGLKGSGGEKSANDSIANDTAVDSLALALSRLDSIQSKGQLVHFDTWKIGNLKGIEIQAQKFSSENDSIVFITLRKDCGGEYYYSWEDAFIFQKELPSLYEAVSTIKSNLNRATDHNEKYAYTTKDNVVIFAENPGKGWTLKLSVDAHKSNSHISLTPEELDNFVQLLQQANKKLDEIK
;
A
#
# COMPACT_ATOMS: atom_id res chain seq x y z
N MET A 1 -14.90 -8.89 39.52
CA MET A 1 -14.09 -7.69 39.85
C MET A 1 -13.60 -7.09 38.56
N LYS A 2 -14.02 -5.86 38.24
CA LYS A 2 -13.56 -5.09 37.08
C LYS A 2 -12.19 -4.48 37.41
N LYS A 3 -11.23 -4.60 36.49
CA LYS A 3 -10.04 -3.73 36.47
C LYS A 3 -9.82 -3.26 35.02
N ILE A 4 -10.43 -2.12 34.73
CA ILE A 4 -9.98 -1.13 33.76
C ILE A 4 -8.74 -0.47 34.37
N PHE A 5 -7.73 -0.08 33.57
CA PHE A 5 -6.94 1.17 33.67
C PHE A 5 -5.81 1.20 32.61
N PRO A 6 -5.29 2.38 32.22
CA PRO A 6 -5.51 2.93 30.88
C PRO A 6 -4.23 3.15 30.05
N ILE A 7 -4.46 3.59 28.81
CA ILE A 7 -3.55 4.17 27.84
C ILE A 7 -2.75 5.33 28.45
N LEU A 8 -1.43 5.35 28.24
CA LEU A 8 -0.64 6.58 28.29
C LEU A 8 0.35 6.62 27.11
N ALA A 9 0.16 7.64 26.29
CA ALA A 9 1.01 8.01 25.17
C ALA A 9 2.38 8.50 25.66
N VAL A 10 3.44 8.18 24.90
CA VAL A 10 4.66 9.00 24.89
C VAL A 10 5.06 9.27 23.46
N ALA A 11 5.17 10.57 23.22
CA ALA A 11 5.46 11.25 21.98
C ALA A 11 6.96 11.25 21.63
N LEU A 12 7.20 11.46 20.33
CA LEU A 12 8.33 12.17 19.71
C LEU A 12 9.73 12.02 20.32
N LEU A 13 10.60 11.34 19.58
CA LEU A 13 12.02 11.66 19.52
C LEU A 13 12.35 12.17 18.10
N ALA A 14 12.15 13.47 17.92
CA ALA A 14 12.84 14.23 16.88
C ALA A 14 14.23 14.56 17.44
N LEU A 15 15.27 13.90 16.91
CA LEU A 15 16.65 14.33 17.15
C LEU A 15 17.06 15.31 16.04
N SER A 16 17.16 16.55 16.49
CA SER A 16 17.84 17.68 15.88
C SER A 16 19.24 17.35 15.37
N THR A 17 19.55 17.75 14.13
CA THR A 17 20.91 18.13 13.74
C THR A 17 20.92 19.55 13.16
N ALA A 18 21.50 20.43 13.98
CA ALA A 18 22.35 21.58 13.67
C ALA A 18 21.99 22.57 12.56
N CYS A 19 21.75 23.80 13.01
CA CYS A 19 21.93 25.05 12.28
C CYS A 19 23.38 25.20 11.77
N GLY A 20 23.53 25.43 10.46
CA GLY A 20 24.71 26.08 9.86
C GLY A 20 24.24 27.34 9.15
N GLY A 21 24.54 28.50 9.73
CA GLY A 21 24.19 29.80 9.15
C GLY A 21 25.20 30.25 8.08
N GLY A 22 24.67 30.69 6.94
CA GLY A 22 25.41 31.42 5.89
C GLY A 22 24.44 32.37 5.17
N LEU A 23 24.77 33.67 5.17
CA LEU A 23 23.93 34.78 4.73
C LEU A 23 24.13 35.14 3.24
N LYS A 24 23.00 35.45 2.59
CA LYS A 24 22.76 36.40 1.47
C LYS A 24 23.35 36.14 0.07
N GLY A 25 22.45 35.77 -0.83
CA GLY A 25 22.48 36.13 -2.25
C GLY A 25 21.04 36.42 -2.72
N SER A 26 20.78 37.66 -3.11
CA SER A 26 19.50 38.16 -3.63
C SER A 26 19.38 37.86 -5.12
N GLY A 27 18.24 37.33 -5.56
CA GLY A 27 17.87 37.37 -6.98
C GLY A 27 16.75 36.41 -7.36
N GLY A 28 15.63 36.96 -7.83
CA GLY A 28 14.81 36.35 -8.88
C GLY A 28 13.79 35.30 -8.47
N GLU A 29 12.52 35.64 -8.73
CA GLU A 29 11.40 34.75 -9.06
C GLU A 29 10.72 33.98 -7.91
N LYS A 30 9.47 34.36 -7.64
CA LYS A 30 8.47 33.50 -7.00
C LYS A 30 8.24 32.28 -7.89
N SER A 31 8.90 31.16 -7.60
CA SER A 31 8.37 29.84 -8.00
C SER A 31 7.22 29.50 -7.04
N ALA A 32 6.02 29.92 -7.43
CA ALA A 32 4.78 29.45 -6.82
C ALA A 32 4.22 28.34 -7.72
N ASN A 33 4.84 27.15 -7.73
CA ASN A 33 4.21 26.01 -8.41
C ASN A 33 4.67 24.59 -8.02
N ASP A 34 4.99 24.31 -6.75
CA ASP A 34 5.45 22.96 -6.34
C ASP A 34 4.58 22.23 -5.29
N SER A 35 3.35 22.66 -5.00
CA SER A 35 2.58 21.99 -3.92
C SER A 35 1.11 21.65 -4.19
N ILE A 36 0.54 21.95 -5.35
CA ILE A 36 -0.92 21.78 -5.56
C ILE A 36 -1.31 20.36 -6.00
N ALA A 37 -0.38 19.58 -6.56
CA ALA A 37 -0.69 18.23 -7.07
C ALA A 37 -0.85 17.16 -5.98
N ASN A 38 -0.35 17.41 -4.76
CA ASN A 38 -0.35 16.41 -3.70
C ASN A 38 -1.56 16.53 -2.76
N ASP A 39 -2.04 17.75 -2.51
CA ASP A 39 -3.17 17.98 -1.60
C ASP A 39 -4.48 17.36 -2.12
N THR A 40 -4.76 17.47 -3.42
CA THR A 40 -5.96 16.87 -4.03
C THR A 40 -5.90 15.35 -4.10
N ALA A 41 -4.72 14.74 -4.24
CA ALA A 41 -4.57 13.28 -4.23
C ALA A 41 -4.79 12.70 -2.83
N VAL A 42 -4.16 13.32 -1.82
CA VAL A 42 -4.27 12.96 -0.39
C VAL A 42 -5.73 13.10 0.10
N ASP A 43 -6.39 14.21 -0.22
CA ASP A 43 -7.81 14.46 0.13
C ASP A 43 -8.73 13.36 -0.38
N SER A 44 -8.35 12.76 -1.50
CA SER A 44 -9.22 11.90 -2.26
C SER A 44 -9.02 10.40 -1.95
N LEU A 45 -7.91 10.03 -1.31
CA LEU A 45 -7.70 8.75 -0.63
C LEU A 45 -8.30 8.77 0.79
N ALA A 46 -8.13 9.87 1.52
CA ALA A 46 -8.77 10.08 2.82
C ALA A 46 -10.30 9.99 2.70
N LEU A 47 -10.88 10.54 1.63
CA LEU A 47 -12.29 10.38 1.31
C LEU A 47 -12.70 8.93 1.06
N ALA A 48 -11.87 8.14 0.37
CA ALA A 48 -12.14 6.73 0.10
C ALA A 48 -12.16 5.91 1.41
N LEU A 49 -11.19 6.13 2.29
CA LEU A 49 -11.16 5.50 3.61
C LEU A 49 -12.37 5.91 4.45
N SER A 50 -12.70 7.20 4.50
CA SER A 50 -13.86 7.68 5.24
C SER A 50 -15.18 7.08 4.72
N ARG A 51 -15.30 6.87 3.40
CA ARG A 51 -16.44 6.17 2.80
C ARG A 51 -16.49 4.71 3.19
N LEU A 52 -15.36 4.00 3.17
CA LEU A 52 -15.26 2.61 3.62
C LEU A 52 -15.72 2.49 5.08
N ASP A 53 -15.19 3.32 5.96
CA ASP A 53 -15.56 3.38 7.37
C ASP A 53 -17.05 3.68 7.55
N SER A 54 -17.58 4.64 6.79
CA SER A 54 -18.99 5.02 6.78
C SER A 54 -19.89 3.84 6.37
N ILE A 55 -19.53 3.11 5.30
CA ILE A 55 -20.30 1.95 4.83
C ILE A 55 -20.28 0.84 5.90
N GLN A 56 -19.14 0.58 6.54
CA GLN A 56 -18.98 -0.49 7.52
C GLN A 56 -19.59 -0.17 8.90
N SER A 57 -19.60 1.09 9.31
CA SER A 57 -20.01 1.50 10.68
C SER A 57 -21.48 1.83 10.85
N LYS A 58 -22.25 2.01 9.76
CA LYS A 58 -23.65 2.46 9.81
C LYS A 58 -24.66 1.42 10.30
N GLY A 59 -24.25 0.18 10.57
CA GLY A 59 -25.16 -0.90 10.99
C GLY A 59 -26.22 -1.25 9.93
N GLN A 60 -26.00 -0.83 8.69
CA GLN A 60 -26.87 -1.10 7.54
C GLN A 60 -26.43 -2.37 6.83
N LEU A 61 -27.33 -2.98 6.07
CA LEU A 61 -26.98 -4.10 5.20
C LEU A 61 -26.00 -3.59 4.13
N VAL A 62 -24.83 -4.23 4.06
CA VAL A 62 -23.81 -3.97 3.04
C VAL A 62 -23.79 -5.13 2.06
N HIS A 63 -23.84 -4.84 0.77
CA HIS A 63 -23.67 -5.79 -0.30
C HIS A 63 -22.22 -5.84 -0.74
N PHE A 64 -21.68 -7.05 -0.84
CA PHE A 64 -20.28 -7.35 -1.11
C PHE A 64 -20.16 -8.08 -2.43
N ASP A 65 -19.78 -7.36 -3.48
CA ASP A 65 -19.46 -7.97 -4.77
C ASP A 65 -17.95 -8.20 -4.88
N THR A 66 -17.56 -9.40 -5.30
CA THR A 66 -16.15 -9.80 -5.44
C THR A 66 -15.93 -10.44 -6.81
N TRP A 67 -14.94 -9.91 -7.54
CA TRP A 67 -14.48 -10.45 -8.82
C TRP A 67 -13.04 -10.93 -8.67
N LYS A 68 -12.83 -12.24 -8.77
CA LYS A 68 -11.49 -12.85 -8.77
C LYS A 68 -10.77 -12.49 -10.06
N ILE A 69 -9.59 -11.90 -9.94
CA ILE A 69 -8.77 -11.48 -11.08
C ILE A 69 -7.73 -12.55 -11.40
N GLY A 70 -7.03 -13.03 -10.37
CA GLY A 70 -6.03 -14.07 -10.53
C GLY A 70 -5.25 -14.32 -9.25
N ASN A 71 -4.17 -15.09 -9.36
CA ASN A 71 -3.35 -15.49 -8.23
C ASN A 71 -1.86 -15.20 -8.48
N LEU A 72 -1.16 -14.76 -7.44
CA LEU A 72 0.29 -14.64 -7.36
C LEU A 72 0.78 -15.39 -6.13
N LYS A 73 1.38 -16.57 -6.30
CA LYS A 73 2.03 -17.33 -5.21
C LYS A 73 1.23 -17.39 -3.90
N GLY A 74 0.01 -17.91 -3.98
CA GLY A 74 -0.88 -18.04 -2.81
C GLY A 74 -1.48 -16.71 -2.34
N ILE A 75 -1.38 -15.64 -3.12
CA ILE A 75 -2.15 -14.41 -2.92
C ILE A 75 -3.18 -14.32 -4.05
N GLU A 76 -4.46 -14.28 -3.70
CA GLU A 76 -5.56 -14.01 -4.61
C GLU A 76 -5.76 -12.51 -4.75
N ILE A 77 -5.72 -12.00 -5.98
CA ILE A 77 -6.00 -10.60 -6.31
C ILE A 77 -7.46 -10.53 -6.75
N GLN A 78 -8.22 -9.61 -6.15
CA GLN A 78 -9.63 -9.42 -6.45
C GLN A 78 -9.94 -7.94 -6.66
N ALA A 79 -10.95 -7.66 -7.48
CA ALA A 79 -11.65 -6.39 -7.47
C ALA A 79 -12.89 -6.56 -6.60
N GLN A 80 -13.17 -5.58 -5.73
CA GLN A 80 -14.35 -5.61 -4.85
C GLN A 80 -15.14 -4.31 -4.93
N LYS A 81 -16.46 -4.44 -4.73
CA LYS A 81 -17.39 -3.32 -4.54
C LYS A 81 -18.17 -3.55 -3.26
N PHE A 82 -18.07 -2.60 -2.34
CA PHE A 82 -18.96 -2.54 -1.17
C PHE A 82 -20.02 -1.51 -1.47
N SER A 83 -21.29 -1.88 -1.27
CA SER A 83 -22.41 -0.97 -1.47
C SER A 83 -23.41 -1.04 -0.33
N SER A 84 -23.94 0.11 0.05
CA SER A 84 -25.11 0.25 0.91
C SER A 84 -26.19 1.00 0.13
N GLU A 85 -27.35 1.23 0.75
CA GLU A 85 -28.50 1.86 0.10
C GLU A 85 -28.17 3.17 -0.63
N ASN A 86 -27.22 3.95 -0.11
CA ASN A 86 -26.92 5.30 -0.62
C ASN A 86 -25.45 5.54 -0.96
N ASP A 87 -24.58 4.53 -0.81
CA ASP A 87 -23.14 4.72 -0.98
C ASP A 87 -22.49 3.46 -1.55
N SER A 88 -21.39 3.65 -2.27
CA SER A 88 -20.56 2.53 -2.69
C SER A 88 -19.10 2.92 -2.83
N ILE A 89 -18.25 1.91 -2.69
CA ILE A 89 -16.82 2.05 -2.84
C ILE A 89 -16.25 0.83 -3.53
N VAL A 90 -15.24 1.06 -4.37
CA VAL A 90 -14.53 0.00 -5.09
C VAL A 90 -13.04 0.07 -4.75
N PHE A 91 -12.41 -1.09 -4.65
CA PHE A 91 -10.98 -1.22 -4.35
C PHE A 91 -10.49 -2.61 -4.74
N ILE A 92 -9.17 -2.76 -4.81
CA ILE A 92 -8.52 -4.06 -5.00
C ILE A 92 -8.25 -4.68 -3.64
N THR A 93 -8.46 -5.99 -3.50
CA THR A 93 -8.00 -6.75 -2.35
C THR A 93 -6.92 -7.75 -2.75
N LEU A 94 -5.91 -7.86 -1.89
CA LEU A 94 -4.93 -8.94 -1.92
C LEU A 94 -5.23 -9.84 -0.73
N ARG A 95 -5.62 -11.08 -1.01
CA ARG A 95 -5.96 -12.07 0.00
C ARG A 95 -4.93 -13.18 0.01
N LYS A 96 -4.23 -13.37 1.13
CA LYS A 96 -3.34 -14.53 1.28
C LYS A 96 -4.14 -15.81 1.53
N ASP A 97 -3.98 -16.80 0.66
CA ASP A 97 -4.46 -18.17 0.86
C ASP A 97 -3.40 -18.97 1.64
N CYS A 98 -3.73 -19.32 2.88
CA CYS A 98 -2.84 -20.04 3.78
C CYS A 98 -3.13 -21.55 3.82
N GLY A 99 -4.05 -22.09 3.00
CA GLY A 99 -4.29 -23.53 2.85
C GLY A 99 -4.42 -24.34 4.16
N GLY A 100 -5.62 -24.47 4.72
CA GLY A 100 -5.88 -25.39 5.83
C GLY A 100 -7.32 -25.37 6.35
N GLU A 101 -7.78 -26.51 6.92
CA GLU A 101 -9.16 -26.76 7.40
C GLU A 101 -9.53 -26.10 8.76
N TYR A 102 -8.74 -25.16 9.28
CA TYR A 102 -9.04 -24.50 10.56
C TYR A 102 -8.89 -22.96 10.49
N TYR A 103 -9.87 -22.30 11.11
CA TYR A 103 -10.30 -20.91 10.99
C TYR A 103 -9.28 -19.81 11.44
N TYR A 104 -9.28 -18.68 10.70
CA TYR A 104 -8.69 -17.32 10.92
C TYR A 104 -7.15 -17.18 10.82
N SER A 105 -6.55 -16.22 10.08
CA SER A 105 -7.00 -14.90 9.58
C SER A 105 -6.81 -14.78 8.06
N TRP A 106 -7.87 -14.41 7.34
CA TRP A 106 -7.76 -13.89 5.98
C TRP A 106 -7.20 -12.48 6.08
N GLU A 107 -5.91 -12.33 5.77
CA GLU A 107 -5.31 -10.99 5.64
C GLU A 107 -5.71 -10.48 4.26
N ASP A 108 -6.83 -9.77 4.24
CA ASP A 108 -7.23 -8.96 3.11
C ASP A 108 -6.58 -7.59 3.30
N ALA A 109 -5.77 -7.19 2.33
CA ALA A 109 -5.19 -5.87 2.27
C ALA A 109 -5.82 -5.10 1.11
N PHE A 110 -6.23 -3.87 1.38
CA PHE A 110 -6.87 -3.00 0.41
C PHE A 110 -5.84 -2.18 -0.36
N ILE A 111 -6.07 -2.03 -1.67
CA ILE A 111 -5.37 -1.07 -2.50
C ILE A 111 -6.43 -0.23 -3.21
N PHE A 112 -6.49 1.05 -2.88
CA PHE A 112 -7.36 1.97 -3.61
C PHE A 112 -6.76 2.28 -4.97
N GLN A 113 -7.63 2.48 -5.97
CA GLN A 113 -7.21 2.79 -7.33
C GLN A 113 -6.25 3.99 -7.43
N LYS A 114 -6.36 4.93 -6.50
CA LYS A 114 -5.52 6.13 -6.45
C LYS A 114 -4.09 5.86 -5.98
N GLU A 115 -3.84 4.75 -5.31
CA GLU A 115 -2.51 4.33 -4.89
C GLU A 115 -1.75 3.62 -6.02
N LEU A 116 -2.46 3.16 -7.06
CA LEU A 116 -1.88 2.37 -8.14
C LEU A 116 -0.77 3.08 -8.93
N PRO A 117 -0.88 4.38 -9.31
CA PRO A 117 0.19 5.05 -10.03
C PRO A 117 1.52 5.02 -9.28
N SER A 118 1.51 5.39 -7.99
CA SER A 118 2.69 5.39 -7.14
C SER A 118 3.21 3.97 -6.87
N LEU A 119 2.31 2.99 -6.74
CA LEU A 119 2.69 1.58 -6.62
C LEU A 119 3.40 1.07 -7.88
N TYR A 120 2.91 1.39 -9.07
CA TYR A 120 3.55 1.02 -10.34
C TYR A 120 4.92 1.67 -10.50
N GLU A 121 5.05 2.94 -10.13
CA GLU A 121 6.33 3.66 -10.14
C GLU A 121 7.35 3.03 -9.19
N ALA A 122 6.93 2.68 -7.98
CA ALA A 122 7.77 2.00 -7.00
C ALA A 122 8.23 0.63 -7.52
N VAL A 123 7.33 -0.17 -8.09
CA VAL A 123 7.65 -1.47 -8.69
C VAL A 123 8.65 -1.32 -9.84
N SER A 124 8.43 -0.36 -10.73
CA SER A 124 9.31 -0.08 -11.86
C SER A 124 10.71 0.31 -11.40
N THR A 125 10.80 1.19 -10.40
CA THR A 125 12.06 1.65 -9.79
C THR A 125 12.82 0.52 -9.12
N ILE A 126 12.12 -0.35 -8.38
CA ILE A 126 12.73 -1.53 -7.77
C ILE A 126 13.31 -2.42 -8.88
N LYS A 127 12.49 -2.75 -9.88
CA LYS A 127 12.86 -3.64 -10.98
C LYS A 127 14.08 -3.15 -11.75
N SER A 128 14.15 -1.85 -12.06
CA SER A 128 15.28 -1.27 -12.80
C SER A 128 16.61 -1.36 -12.05
N ASN A 129 16.57 -1.55 -10.73
CA ASN A 129 17.77 -1.63 -9.89
C ASN A 129 18.19 -3.06 -9.52
N LEU A 130 17.38 -4.09 -9.80
CA LEU A 130 17.67 -5.48 -9.41
C LEU A 130 18.94 -6.07 -10.04
N ASN A 131 19.42 -5.51 -11.15
CA ASN A 131 20.64 -5.96 -11.82
C ASN A 131 21.89 -5.14 -11.46
N ARG A 132 21.75 -4.11 -10.62
CA ARG A 132 22.86 -3.26 -10.23
C ARG A 132 23.69 -3.94 -9.13
N ALA A 133 25.01 -3.93 -9.30
CA ALA A 133 25.94 -4.33 -8.26
C ALA A 133 25.97 -3.30 -7.12
N THR A 134 26.03 -3.78 -5.88
CA THR A 134 26.12 -2.96 -4.68
C THR A 134 27.28 -3.46 -3.81
N ASP A 135 28.05 -2.54 -3.25
CA ASP A 135 29.14 -2.81 -2.30
C ASP A 135 28.72 -2.59 -0.84
N HIS A 136 27.46 -2.17 -0.64
CA HIS A 136 26.84 -1.91 0.65
C HIS A 136 25.46 -2.57 0.72
N ASN A 137 24.91 -2.59 1.94
CA ASN A 137 23.54 -3.02 2.18
C ASN A 137 22.57 -1.98 1.62
N GLU A 138 21.76 -2.38 0.66
CA GLU A 138 20.78 -1.50 0.03
C GLU A 138 19.37 -2.09 0.16
N LYS A 139 18.37 -1.23 0.37
CA LYS A 139 16.97 -1.63 0.47
C LYS A 139 16.05 -0.62 -0.22
N TYR A 140 15.06 -1.14 -0.94
CA TYR A 140 13.89 -0.40 -1.38
C TYR A 140 12.67 -0.95 -0.65
N ALA A 141 11.78 -0.05 -0.21
CA ALA A 141 10.50 -0.42 0.36
C ALA A 141 9.43 0.60 -0.06
N TYR A 142 8.28 0.09 -0.49
CA TYR A 142 7.08 0.88 -0.72
C TYR A 142 5.95 0.26 0.07
N THR A 143 5.12 1.09 0.70
CA THR A 143 4.04 0.68 1.57
C THR A 143 2.78 1.42 1.18
N THR A 144 1.72 0.69 0.84
CA THR A 144 0.38 1.26 0.63
C THR A 144 -0.22 1.67 1.98
N LYS A 145 -1.34 2.38 1.94
CA LYS A 145 -2.02 2.86 3.14
C LYS A 145 -2.51 1.72 4.04
N ASP A 146 -2.87 0.60 3.44
CA ASP A 146 -3.30 -0.62 4.15
C ASP A 146 -2.17 -1.65 4.28
N ASN A 147 -0.92 -1.18 4.37
CA ASN A 147 0.25 -2.00 4.68
C ASN A 147 0.57 -3.14 3.68
N VAL A 148 0.13 -3.02 2.42
CA VAL A 148 0.73 -3.83 1.34
C VAL A 148 2.13 -3.30 1.12
N VAL A 149 3.14 -4.15 1.33
CA VAL A 149 4.55 -3.76 1.22
C VAL A 149 5.25 -4.53 0.12
N ILE A 150 5.86 -3.81 -0.80
CA ILE A 150 6.84 -4.36 -1.74
C ILE A 150 8.20 -3.91 -1.27
N PHE A 151 9.11 -4.86 -1.03
CA PHE A 151 10.46 -4.53 -0.64
C PHE A 151 11.49 -5.38 -1.36
N ALA A 152 12.62 -4.77 -1.66
CA ALA A 152 13.78 -5.42 -2.24
C ALA A 152 15.00 -5.12 -1.37
N GLU A 153 15.80 -6.13 -1.04
CA GLU A 153 17.00 -5.98 -0.22
C GLU A 153 18.21 -6.65 -0.88
N ASN A 154 19.37 -5.98 -0.87
CA ASN A 154 20.64 -6.53 -1.31
C ASN A 154 21.69 -6.36 -0.20
N PRO A 155 22.07 -7.43 0.52
CA PRO A 155 23.10 -7.40 1.56
C PRO A 155 24.52 -7.55 0.97
N GLY A 156 24.76 -7.06 -0.25
CA GLY A 156 26.01 -7.25 -1.01
C GLY A 156 26.17 -8.65 -1.63
N LYS A 157 25.10 -9.45 -1.70
CA LYS A 157 25.11 -10.83 -2.24
C LYS A 157 24.00 -11.10 -3.26
N GLY A 158 23.36 -10.05 -3.77
CA GLY A 158 22.25 -10.14 -4.71
C GLY A 158 20.93 -9.69 -4.09
N TRP A 159 19.98 -9.35 -4.95
CA TRP A 159 18.69 -8.80 -4.56
C TRP A 159 17.70 -9.90 -4.18
N THR A 160 17.02 -9.69 -3.06
CA THR A 160 15.85 -10.47 -2.64
C THR A 160 14.62 -9.57 -2.71
N LEU A 161 13.57 -10.00 -3.43
CA LEU A 161 12.32 -9.27 -3.58
C LEU A 161 11.21 -9.98 -2.81
N LYS A 162 10.41 -9.22 -2.06
CA LYS A 162 9.30 -9.75 -1.27
C LYS A 162 8.07 -8.83 -1.37
N LEU A 163 6.91 -9.46 -1.37
CA LEU A 163 5.59 -8.82 -1.24
C LEU A 163 4.97 -9.24 0.07
N SER A 164 4.43 -8.29 0.82
CA SER A 164 3.70 -8.51 2.05
C SER A 164 2.32 -7.87 1.98
N VAL A 165 1.31 -8.55 2.53
CA VAL A 165 -0.05 -8.01 2.65
C VAL A 165 -0.35 -7.55 4.08
N ASP A 166 0.54 -7.83 5.04
CA ASP A 166 0.50 -7.29 6.40
C ASP A 166 1.94 -7.23 6.94
N ALA A 167 2.59 -6.08 6.78
CA ALA A 167 3.98 -5.92 7.21
C ALA A 167 4.20 -6.03 8.72
N HIS A 168 3.14 -6.00 9.54
CA HIS A 168 3.25 -6.21 10.99
C HIS A 168 3.40 -7.68 11.35
N LYS A 169 3.15 -8.60 10.40
CA LYS A 169 3.26 -10.05 10.62
C LYS A 169 4.46 -10.63 9.89
N SER A 170 5.35 -11.22 10.67
CA SER A 170 6.62 -11.79 10.17
C SER A 170 6.44 -12.88 9.10
N ASN A 171 5.30 -13.57 9.07
CA ASN A 171 4.96 -14.63 8.10
C ASN A 171 4.04 -14.15 6.96
N SER A 172 3.70 -12.86 6.91
CA SER A 172 2.83 -12.31 5.87
C SER A 172 3.61 -11.78 4.66
N HIS A 173 4.70 -12.46 4.29
CA HIS A 173 5.42 -12.14 3.06
C HIS A 173 5.58 -13.37 2.17
N ILE A 174 5.73 -13.12 0.87
CA ILE A 174 6.12 -14.10 -0.14
C ILE A 174 7.34 -13.57 -0.89
N SER A 175 8.25 -14.45 -1.28
CA SER A 175 9.38 -14.09 -2.12
C SER A 175 8.97 -14.09 -3.59
N LEU A 176 9.35 -13.03 -4.30
CA LEU A 176 9.05 -12.85 -5.72
C LEU A 176 10.31 -12.94 -6.57
N THR A 177 10.17 -13.44 -7.80
CA THR A 177 11.13 -13.24 -8.88
C THR A 177 10.82 -11.94 -9.64
N PRO A 178 11.74 -11.43 -10.48
CA PRO A 178 11.45 -10.30 -11.35
C PRO A 178 10.25 -10.52 -12.29
N GLU A 179 10.04 -11.74 -12.79
CA GLU A 179 8.88 -12.08 -13.63
C GLU A 179 7.58 -12.09 -12.84
N GLU A 180 7.62 -12.52 -11.58
CA GLU A 180 6.47 -12.49 -10.69
C GLU A 180 6.08 -11.06 -10.29
N LEU A 181 7.05 -10.15 -10.24
CA LEU A 181 6.81 -8.72 -10.08
C LEU A 181 6.06 -8.14 -11.29
N ASP A 182 6.40 -8.57 -12.51
CA ASP A 182 5.65 -8.18 -13.72
C ASP A 182 4.23 -8.72 -13.71
N ASN A 183 4.06 -10.00 -13.35
CA ASN A 183 2.75 -10.61 -13.22
C ASN A 183 1.90 -9.89 -12.16
N PHE A 184 2.50 -9.48 -11.04
CA PHE A 184 1.82 -8.67 -10.03
C PHE A 184 1.24 -7.37 -10.63
N VAL A 185 2.05 -6.63 -11.38
CA VAL A 185 1.61 -5.39 -12.05
C VAL A 185 0.49 -5.69 -13.05
N GLN A 186 0.59 -6.75 -13.85
CA GLN A 186 -0.45 -7.13 -14.80
C GLN A 186 -1.78 -7.45 -14.11
N LEU A 187 -1.74 -8.19 -12.99
CA LEU A 187 -2.93 -8.51 -12.19
C LEU A 187 -3.56 -7.24 -11.61
N LEU A 188 -2.75 -6.30 -11.09
CA LEU A 188 -3.26 -5.02 -10.62
C LEU A 188 -3.89 -4.18 -11.73
N GLN A 189 -3.31 -4.18 -12.93
CA GLN A 189 -3.86 -3.48 -14.09
C GLN A 189 -5.21 -4.07 -14.54
N GLN A 190 -5.33 -5.40 -14.55
CA GLN A 190 -6.60 -6.09 -14.82
C GLN A 190 -7.64 -5.77 -13.75
N ALA A 191 -7.26 -5.80 -12.48
CA ALA A 191 -8.12 -5.44 -11.36
C ALA A 191 -8.58 -3.98 -11.46
N ASN A 192 -7.67 -3.06 -11.79
CA ASN A 192 -7.96 -1.64 -12.00
C ASN A 192 -9.00 -1.43 -13.11
N LYS A 193 -8.81 -2.09 -14.25
CA LYS A 193 -9.80 -2.07 -15.33
C LYS A 193 -11.15 -2.58 -14.84
N LYS A 194 -11.15 -3.65 -14.04
CA LYS A 194 -12.38 -4.19 -13.45
C LYS A 194 -13.04 -3.17 -12.52
N LEU A 195 -12.29 -2.43 -11.71
CA LEU A 195 -12.83 -1.35 -10.87
C LEU A 195 -13.56 -0.30 -11.72
N ASP A 196 -13.01 0.10 -12.86
CA ASP A 196 -13.66 1.07 -13.75
C ASP A 196 -14.98 0.56 -14.36
N GLU A 197 -15.11 -0.76 -14.57
CA GLU A 197 -16.35 -1.38 -15.07
C GLU A 197 -17.47 -1.43 -14.01
N ILE A 198 -17.12 -1.46 -12.72
CA ILE A 198 -18.05 -1.75 -11.61
C ILE A 198 -18.36 -0.53 -10.73
N LYS A 199 -17.72 0.62 -10.95
CA LYS A 199 -17.99 1.87 -10.21
C LYS A 199 -19.47 2.23 -10.24
#